data_AF-A0A6N7WMK8-F1
#
_entry.id   AF-A0A6N7WMK8-F1
#
_cell.length_a   1.000
_cell.length_b   1.000
_cell.length_c   1.000
_cell.angle_alpha   90.00
_cell.angle_beta   90.00
_cell.angle_gamma   90.00
#
_symmetry.space_group_name_H-M   'P 1'
#
loop_
_entity.id
_entity.type
_entity.pdbx_description
1 polymer ?
#
loop_
_entity_poly.entity_id
_entity_poly.type
_entity_poly.pdbx_seq_one_letter_code
_entity_poly.pdbx_strand_id
1 'polypeptide(L)'
;MKKKALSILLTAAMAVTLLAECGSSSDNAGSTAASGDTTAESAAGSEAAAGSDKTVVNFYYSTDLEKVAQKEIEAFNTANSDIEVVGHSIAEGDYDDKVKVMTAGGSTDADIYWVRTPAQMAQYTANGAFVNLAPYAEKSGVDLSPIKETSLAGVTDADGAFYGYPTSGSCWMLFYNKELFDAKGIDYPENLTWNEYLDLIKELTGEEGGTKYWGGLMPIWTPTWALSQQANTWMTKA
;
A
#
# COMPACT_ATOMS: atom_id res chain seq x y z
N MET A 1 -9.95 52.80 -30.38
CA MET A 1 -11.11 51.88 -30.51
C MET A 1 -11.01 50.91 -31.70
N LYS A 2 -9.82 50.40 -32.08
CA LYS A 2 -9.68 49.40 -33.18
C LYS A 2 -8.93 48.12 -32.78
N LYS A 3 -8.73 47.87 -31.48
CA LYS A 3 -8.07 46.64 -30.98
C LYS A 3 -8.95 45.80 -30.04
N LYS A 4 -10.21 46.20 -29.81
CA LYS A 4 -11.17 45.45 -28.97
C LYS A 4 -12.22 44.67 -29.79
N ALA A 5 -12.16 44.74 -31.13
CA ALA A 5 -13.09 44.04 -32.02
C ALA A 5 -12.56 42.68 -32.52
N LEU A 6 -11.32 42.31 -32.22
CA LEU A 6 -10.72 41.06 -32.70
C LEU A 6 -10.79 39.91 -31.68
N SER A 7 -11.06 40.20 -30.40
CA SER A 7 -11.02 39.20 -29.32
C SER A 7 -12.37 38.58 -28.96
N ILE A 8 -13.47 38.97 -29.63
CA ILE A 8 -14.82 38.43 -29.37
C ILE A 8 -15.25 37.41 -30.45
N LEU A 9 -14.48 37.28 -31.54
CA LEU A 9 -14.83 36.43 -32.69
C LEU A 9 -14.20 35.02 -32.64
N LEU A 10 -13.47 34.67 -31.58
CA LEU A 10 -12.83 33.36 -31.43
C LEU A 10 -13.51 32.44 -30.41
N THR A 11 -14.58 32.91 -29.75
CA THR A 11 -15.27 32.19 -28.66
C THR A 11 -16.63 31.62 -29.08
N ALA A 12 -16.95 31.61 -30.39
CA ALA A 12 -18.27 31.26 -30.91
C ALA A 12 -18.28 30.10 -31.93
N ALA A 13 -17.18 29.38 -32.12
CA ALA A 13 -17.14 28.23 -33.03
C ALA A 13 -16.43 27.05 -32.36
N MET A 14 -17.23 26.07 -31.90
CA MET A 14 -16.90 24.66 -31.59
C MET A 14 -17.75 24.08 -30.44
N ALA A 15 -18.81 24.77 -30.01
CA ALA A 15 -20.02 24.06 -29.58
C ALA A 15 -20.89 23.82 -30.82
N VAL A 16 -21.48 22.62 -30.92
CA VAL A 16 -22.37 22.10 -32.00
C VAL A 16 -21.66 21.20 -33.02
N THR A 17 -21.56 19.91 -32.68
CA THR A 17 -21.75 18.69 -33.52
C THR A 17 -21.37 17.48 -32.65
N LEU A 18 -22.10 16.36 -32.49
CA LEU A 18 -23.34 15.81 -32.99
C LEU A 18 -23.81 14.77 -31.95
N LEU A 19 -25.04 14.91 -31.45
CA LEU A 19 -25.85 13.85 -30.86
C LEU A 19 -26.73 13.28 -31.98
N ALA A 20 -26.54 12.01 -32.32
CA ALA A 20 -27.40 11.12 -33.11
C ALA A 20 -26.78 9.72 -32.93
N GLU A 21 -27.45 8.60 -32.69
CA GLU A 21 -28.82 8.18 -33.00
C GLU A 21 -29.13 6.96 -32.09
N CYS A 22 -30.38 6.83 -31.65
CA CYS A 22 -30.96 5.66 -30.99
C CYS A 22 -31.79 4.89 -32.03
N GLY A 23 -31.75 3.54 -32.08
CA GLY A 23 -32.86 2.78 -32.71
C GLY A 23 -32.55 1.44 -33.41
N SER A 24 -32.90 0.35 -32.72
CA SER A 24 -33.65 -0.85 -33.14
C SER A 24 -33.51 -1.51 -34.53
N SER A 25 -33.22 -2.82 -34.46
CA SER A 25 -33.87 -3.99 -35.10
C SER A 25 -33.76 -4.32 -36.62
N SER A 26 -33.43 -5.60 -36.80
CA SER A 26 -33.70 -6.56 -37.88
C SER A 26 -32.77 -6.67 -39.10
N ASP A 27 -32.08 -7.81 -39.11
CA ASP A 27 -31.88 -8.79 -40.19
C ASP A 27 -31.58 -8.30 -41.62
N ASN A 28 -30.36 -8.61 -42.08
CA ASN A 28 -30.23 -9.44 -43.28
C ASN A 28 -28.87 -10.17 -43.35
N ALA A 29 -28.95 -11.43 -43.75
CA ALA A 29 -27.84 -12.35 -43.95
C ALA A 29 -26.98 -12.00 -45.17
N GLY A 30 -25.69 -12.32 -45.12
CA GLY A 30 -24.77 -12.16 -46.25
C GLY A 30 -23.36 -12.66 -45.96
N SER A 31 -23.16 -13.97 -46.13
CA SER A 31 -21.89 -14.71 -46.09
C SER A 31 -20.73 -14.03 -46.83
N THR A 32 -19.53 -13.99 -46.23
CA THR A 32 -18.28 -14.46 -46.87
C THR A 32 -17.23 -14.75 -45.79
N ALA A 33 -16.73 -15.98 -45.78
CA ALA A 33 -15.63 -16.45 -44.94
C ALA A 33 -14.27 -15.97 -45.48
N ALA A 34 -13.38 -15.55 -44.58
CA ALA A 34 -11.93 -15.60 -44.79
C ALA A 34 -11.24 -15.74 -43.43
N SER A 35 -10.57 -16.88 -43.23
CA SER A 35 -9.74 -17.19 -42.07
C SER A 35 -8.59 -16.20 -41.90
N GLY A 36 -8.36 -15.77 -40.67
CA GLY A 36 -7.15 -15.13 -40.20
C GLY A 36 -6.89 -15.59 -38.78
N ASP A 37 -5.89 -16.46 -38.64
CA ASP A 37 -5.35 -17.00 -37.40
C ASP A 37 -4.79 -15.88 -36.52
N THR A 38 -5.17 -15.82 -35.25
CA THR A 38 -4.38 -15.14 -34.21
C THR A 38 -4.69 -15.76 -32.86
N THR A 39 -3.73 -16.53 -32.38
CA THR A 39 -3.59 -17.06 -31.03
C THR A 39 -3.82 -15.97 -29.98
N ALA A 40 -4.94 -16.05 -29.27
CA ALA A 40 -5.20 -15.27 -28.07
C ALA A 40 -4.76 -16.10 -26.85
N GLU A 41 -3.71 -15.59 -26.20
CA GLU A 41 -3.16 -16.07 -24.94
C GLU A 41 -4.22 -15.91 -23.84
N SER A 42 -4.50 -17.03 -23.17
CA SER A 42 -5.52 -17.16 -22.13
C SER A 42 -5.10 -16.38 -20.89
N ALA A 43 -5.65 -15.17 -20.74
CA ALA A 43 -5.82 -14.57 -19.43
C ALA A 43 -6.92 -15.33 -18.70
N ALA A 44 -6.53 -16.24 -17.81
CA ALA A 44 -7.42 -16.89 -16.87
C ALA A 44 -7.89 -15.85 -15.84
N GLY A 45 -8.86 -15.03 -16.23
CA GLY A 45 -9.77 -14.38 -15.30
C GLY A 45 -10.65 -15.48 -14.72
N SER A 46 -10.51 -15.75 -13.43
CA SER A 46 -11.46 -16.59 -12.69
C SER A 46 -12.79 -15.85 -12.68
N GLU A 47 -13.67 -16.23 -13.60
CA GLU A 47 -15.08 -15.87 -13.58
C GLU A 47 -15.71 -16.67 -12.43
N ALA A 48 -15.71 -16.07 -11.23
CA ALA A 48 -16.40 -16.62 -10.08
C ALA A 48 -17.91 -16.56 -10.35
N ALA A 49 -18.52 -17.74 -10.28
CA ALA A 49 -19.91 -18.00 -10.58
C ALA A 49 -20.87 -17.08 -9.82
N ALA A 50 -21.80 -16.47 -10.55
CA ALA A 50 -23.01 -15.89 -10.01
C ALA A 50 -23.79 -16.95 -9.21
N GLY A 51 -23.91 -16.75 -7.89
CA GLY A 51 -24.69 -17.66 -7.04
C GLY A 51 -24.50 -17.46 -5.53
N SER A 52 -24.91 -16.31 -4.99
CA SER A 52 -25.50 -16.11 -3.64
C SER A 52 -25.56 -14.61 -3.33
N ASP A 53 -26.60 -14.13 -2.64
CA ASP A 53 -26.77 -12.75 -2.17
C ASP A 53 -25.76 -12.40 -1.04
N LYS A 54 -24.47 -12.67 -1.25
CA LYS A 54 -23.42 -12.39 -0.26
C LYS A 54 -23.14 -10.89 -0.20
N THR A 55 -22.87 -10.41 1.00
CA THR A 55 -22.28 -9.08 1.16
C THR A 55 -20.82 -9.13 0.76
N VAL A 56 -20.45 -8.36 -0.26
CA VAL A 56 -19.07 -8.28 -0.73
C VAL A 56 -18.31 -7.25 0.10
N VAL A 57 -17.11 -7.62 0.57
CA VAL A 57 -16.17 -6.77 1.30
C VAL A 57 -14.88 -6.68 0.51
N ASN A 58 -14.51 -5.48 0.07
CA ASN A 58 -13.32 -5.23 -0.73
C ASN A 58 -12.12 -4.92 0.17
N PHE A 59 -11.11 -5.80 0.14
CA PHE A 59 -9.89 -5.65 0.91
C PHE A 59 -8.70 -5.30 0.02
N TYR A 60 -8.15 -4.10 0.17
CA TYR A 60 -6.98 -3.64 -0.57
C TYR A 60 -5.69 -3.83 0.22
N TYR A 61 -4.72 -4.52 -0.37
CA TYR A 61 -3.42 -4.82 0.26
C TYR A 61 -2.25 -4.72 -0.74
N SER A 62 -1.03 -4.61 -0.23
CA SER A 62 0.18 -4.59 -1.06
C SER A 62 0.54 -6.00 -1.54
N THR A 63 1.12 -6.12 -2.73
CA THR A 63 1.73 -7.37 -3.23
C THR A 63 2.71 -8.02 -2.25
N ASP A 64 3.34 -7.25 -1.36
CA ASP A 64 4.22 -7.79 -0.30
C ASP A 64 3.47 -8.69 0.70
N LEU A 65 2.16 -8.50 0.84
CA LEU A 65 1.28 -9.27 1.72
C LEU A 65 0.47 -10.34 1.00
N GLU A 66 0.59 -10.48 -0.32
CA GLU A 66 -0.27 -11.32 -1.16
C GLU A 66 -0.50 -12.71 -0.56
N LYS A 67 0.59 -13.40 -0.20
CA LYS A 67 0.54 -14.77 0.31
C LYS A 67 -0.18 -14.89 1.65
N VAL A 68 -0.12 -13.86 2.48
CA VAL A 68 -0.78 -13.83 3.78
C VAL A 68 -2.25 -13.45 3.59
N ALA A 69 -2.51 -12.37 2.86
CA ALA A 69 -3.85 -11.89 2.57
C ALA A 69 -4.71 -12.96 1.88
N GLN A 70 -4.18 -13.64 0.86
CA GLN A 70 -4.91 -14.72 0.16
C GLN A 70 -5.31 -15.85 1.11
N LYS A 71 -4.43 -16.26 2.03
CA LYS A 71 -4.73 -17.30 3.01
C LYS A 71 -5.79 -16.86 4.00
N GLU A 72 -5.73 -15.61 4.47
CA GLU A 72 -6.73 -15.04 5.38
C GLU A 72 -8.09 -14.92 4.71
N ILE A 73 -8.13 -14.45 3.46
CA ILE A 73 -9.34 -14.34 2.64
C ILE A 73 -9.95 -15.72 2.39
N GLU A 74 -9.16 -16.71 1.98
CA GLU A 74 -9.64 -18.08 1.75
C GLU A 74 -10.21 -18.70 3.02
N ALA A 75 -9.50 -18.56 4.15
CA ALA A 75 -9.96 -19.05 5.44
C ALA A 75 -11.27 -18.37 5.88
N PHE A 76 -11.37 -17.05 5.72
CA PHE A 76 -12.58 -16.30 6.04
C PHE A 76 -13.75 -16.71 5.15
N ASN A 77 -13.59 -16.73 3.82
CA ASN A 77 -14.64 -17.09 2.87
C ASN A 77 -15.09 -18.55 3.00
N THR A 78 -14.20 -19.44 3.45
CA THR A 78 -14.57 -20.83 3.78
C THR A 78 -15.41 -20.92 5.05
N ALA A 79 -15.10 -20.09 6.04
CA ALA A 79 -15.80 -20.06 7.33
C ALA A 79 -17.12 -19.26 7.29
N ASN A 80 -17.34 -18.41 6.28
CA ASN A 80 -18.48 -17.49 6.20
C ASN A 80 -19.28 -17.72 4.92
N SER A 81 -20.56 -18.07 5.06
CA SER A 81 -21.48 -18.23 3.93
C SER A 81 -22.12 -16.92 3.47
N ASP A 82 -22.14 -15.90 4.31
CA ASP A 82 -22.98 -14.71 4.12
C ASP A 82 -22.17 -13.49 3.62
N ILE A 83 -20.85 -13.52 3.82
CA ILE A 83 -19.91 -12.47 3.44
C ILE A 83 -18.85 -13.06 2.52
N GLU A 84 -18.52 -12.34 1.46
CA GLU A 84 -17.40 -12.65 0.57
C GLU A 84 -16.38 -11.53 0.61
N VAL A 85 -15.16 -11.83 1.06
CA VAL A 85 -14.03 -10.91 0.99
C VAL A 85 -13.34 -11.06 -0.36
N VAL A 86 -13.23 -9.96 -1.09
CA VAL A 86 -12.53 -9.87 -2.37
C VAL A 86 -11.24 -9.08 -2.17
N GLY A 87 -10.12 -9.74 -2.46
CA GLY A 87 -8.78 -9.16 -2.34
C GLY A 87 -8.37 -8.36 -3.58
N HIS A 88 -7.89 -7.14 -3.35
CA HIS A 88 -7.37 -6.24 -4.37
C HIS A 88 -5.90 -5.94 -4.09
N SER A 89 -5.02 -6.63 -4.81
CA SER A 89 -3.58 -6.43 -4.70
C SER A 89 -3.13 -5.22 -5.51
N ILE A 90 -2.38 -4.34 -4.86
CA ILE A 90 -1.71 -3.21 -5.50
C ILE A 90 -0.20 -3.41 -5.37
N ALA A 91 0.54 -3.14 -6.46
CA ALA A 91 2.00 -3.21 -6.46
C ALA A 91 2.61 -2.40 -5.31
N GLU A 92 3.56 -3.00 -4.59
CA GLU A 92 4.18 -2.42 -3.38
C GLU A 92 4.65 -0.98 -3.56
N GLY A 93 5.30 -0.67 -4.69
CA GLY A 93 5.79 0.67 -4.99
C GLY A 93 4.71 1.75 -5.17
N ASP A 94 3.48 1.34 -5.48
CA ASP A 94 2.34 2.24 -5.74
C ASP A 94 1.32 2.26 -4.59
N TYR A 95 1.45 1.36 -3.62
CA TYR A 95 0.41 1.07 -2.62
C TYR A 95 0.02 2.31 -1.80
N ASP A 96 1.01 2.93 -1.16
CA ASP A 96 0.79 4.03 -0.23
C ASP A 96 0.18 5.26 -0.94
N ASP A 97 0.60 5.55 -2.17
CA ASP A 97 0.06 6.65 -2.98
C ASP A 97 -1.40 6.39 -3.39
N LYS A 98 -1.73 5.16 -3.80
CA LYS A 98 -3.12 4.81 -4.14
C LYS A 98 -4.03 4.85 -2.92
N VAL A 99 -3.61 4.30 -1.78
CA VAL A 99 -4.41 4.34 -0.54
C VAL A 99 -4.64 5.78 -0.09
N LYS A 100 -3.62 6.64 -0.17
CA LYS A 100 -3.75 8.07 0.14
C LYS A 100 -4.79 8.76 -0.76
N VAL A 101 -4.81 8.47 -2.06
CA VAL A 101 -5.82 9.04 -2.98
C VAL A 101 -7.21 8.50 -2.66
N MET A 102 -7.35 7.19 -2.45
CA MET A 102 -8.65 6.55 -2.15
C MET A 102 -9.27 7.10 -0.86
N THR A 103 -8.47 7.19 0.21
CA THR A 103 -8.90 7.70 1.52
C THR A 103 -9.20 9.20 1.50
N ALA A 104 -8.45 10.01 0.74
CA ALA A 104 -8.72 11.45 0.60
C ALA A 104 -9.92 11.75 -0.33
N GLY A 105 -10.14 10.93 -1.34
CA GLY A 105 -11.24 11.06 -2.30
C GLY A 105 -12.59 10.54 -1.79
N GLY A 106 -12.61 9.86 -0.64
CA GLY A 106 -13.80 9.20 -0.12
C GLY A 106 -14.29 8.07 -1.03
N SER A 107 -13.36 7.32 -1.63
CA SER A 107 -13.73 6.17 -2.47
C SER A 107 -14.58 5.19 -1.66
N THR A 108 -15.67 4.75 -2.27
CA THR A 108 -16.57 3.73 -1.72
C THR A 108 -16.22 2.33 -2.22
N ASP A 109 -15.12 2.19 -2.97
CA ASP A 109 -14.74 0.94 -3.63
C ASP A 109 -14.01 -0.02 -2.68
N ALA A 110 -13.49 0.50 -1.57
CA ALA A 110 -12.71 -0.24 -0.60
C ALA A 110 -13.37 -0.18 0.78
N ASP A 111 -13.54 -1.35 1.38
CA ASP A 111 -14.09 -1.51 2.71
C ASP A 111 -12.98 -1.67 3.76
N ILE A 112 -11.86 -2.30 3.37
CA ILE A 112 -10.71 -2.56 4.23
C ILE A 112 -9.44 -2.15 3.50
N TYR A 113 -8.56 -1.43 4.20
CA TYR A 113 -7.21 -1.12 3.74
C TYR A 113 -6.19 -1.72 4.70
N TRP A 114 -5.10 -2.26 4.14
CA TRP A 114 -3.89 -2.45 4.93
C TRP A 114 -3.19 -1.10 5.13
N VAL A 115 -2.77 -0.81 6.35
CA VAL A 115 -2.07 0.44 6.69
C VAL A 115 -0.70 0.10 7.24
N ARG A 116 0.34 0.65 6.62
CA ARG A 116 1.73 0.25 6.86
C ARG A 116 2.30 0.80 8.17
N THR A 117 1.94 2.03 8.54
CA THR A 117 2.56 2.72 9.69
C THR A 117 1.54 3.40 10.61
N PRO A 118 1.85 3.55 11.92
CA PRO A 118 1.05 4.36 12.83
C PRO A 118 0.88 5.82 12.39
N ALA A 119 1.89 6.39 11.70
CA ALA A 119 1.81 7.76 11.18
C ALA A 119 0.75 7.90 10.08
N GLN A 120 0.68 6.93 9.16
CA GLN A 120 -0.38 6.87 8.14
C GLN A 120 -1.75 6.64 8.78
N MET A 121 -1.84 5.75 9.77
CA MET A 121 -3.08 5.53 10.52
C MET A 121 -3.59 6.84 11.12
N ALA A 122 -2.75 7.57 11.84
CA ALA A 122 -3.11 8.88 12.42
C ALA A 122 -3.53 9.90 11.35
N GLN A 123 -2.82 9.95 10.22
CA GLN A 123 -3.16 10.87 9.12
C GLN A 123 -4.53 10.55 8.50
N TYR A 124 -4.81 9.28 8.22
CA TYR A 124 -6.07 8.86 7.61
C TYR A 124 -7.25 9.02 8.58
N THR A 125 -7.06 8.69 9.86
CA THR A 125 -8.06 8.95 10.91
C THR A 125 -8.37 10.44 11.04
N ALA A 126 -7.34 11.30 11.05
CA ALA A 126 -7.53 12.75 11.14
C ALA A 126 -8.32 13.33 9.94
N ASN A 127 -8.24 12.68 8.78
CA ASN A 127 -9.02 13.03 7.59
C ASN A 127 -10.43 12.41 7.57
N GLY A 128 -10.80 11.65 8.61
CA GLY A 128 -12.12 11.00 8.72
C GLY A 128 -12.26 9.77 7.81
N ALA A 129 -11.17 9.19 7.33
CA ALA A 129 -11.21 8.04 6.41
C ALA A 129 -11.57 6.71 7.10
N PHE A 130 -11.40 6.63 8.42
CA PHE A 130 -11.63 5.40 9.18
C PHE A 130 -12.72 5.56 10.24
N VAL A 131 -13.52 4.50 10.39
CA VAL A 131 -14.54 4.39 11.42
C VAL A 131 -13.93 3.96 12.75
N ASN A 132 -14.47 4.46 13.86
CA ASN A 132 -14.13 3.94 15.18
C ASN A 132 -14.67 2.51 15.31
N LEU A 133 -13.77 1.55 15.38
CA LEU A 133 -14.05 0.12 15.48
C LEU A 133 -14.38 -0.32 16.92
N ALA A 134 -14.13 0.51 17.95
CA ALA A 134 -14.32 0.11 19.36
C ALA A 134 -15.73 -0.40 19.69
N PRO A 135 -16.82 0.26 19.25
CA PRO A 135 -18.18 -0.25 19.47
C PRO A 135 -18.43 -1.61 18.80
N TYR A 136 -17.76 -1.87 17.68
CA TYR A 136 -17.90 -3.11 16.93
C TYR A 136 -17.14 -4.25 17.60
N ALA A 137 -15.91 -4.00 18.09
CA ALA A 137 -15.13 -4.97 18.84
C ALA A 137 -15.81 -5.37 20.16
N GLU A 138 -16.40 -4.41 20.88
CA GLU A 138 -17.19 -4.68 22.09
C GLU A 138 -18.40 -5.57 21.76
N LYS A 139 -19.13 -5.23 20.69
CA LYS A 139 -20.32 -5.98 20.27
C LYS A 139 -19.99 -7.40 19.79
N SER A 140 -18.89 -7.58 19.07
CA SER A 140 -18.48 -8.88 18.53
C SER A 140 -17.71 -9.74 19.53
N GLY A 141 -17.25 -9.17 20.64
CA GLY A 141 -16.45 -9.88 21.64
C GLY A 141 -15.03 -10.18 21.17
N VAL A 142 -14.47 -9.36 20.28
CA VAL A 142 -13.07 -9.50 19.83
C VAL A 142 -12.14 -9.30 21.02
N ASP A 143 -11.33 -10.32 21.31
CA ASP A 143 -10.33 -10.27 22.37
C ASP A 143 -9.05 -9.57 21.89
N LEU A 144 -8.84 -8.34 22.37
CA LEU A 144 -7.65 -7.54 22.06
C LEU A 144 -6.50 -7.79 23.04
N SER A 145 -6.71 -8.54 24.14
CA SER A 145 -5.69 -8.79 25.16
C SER A 145 -4.40 -9.46 24.65
N PRO A 146 -4.41 -10.27 23.56
CA PRO A 146 -3.18 -10.82 22.99
C PRO A 146 -2.33 -9.79 22.23
N ILE A 147 -2.88 -8.62 21.89
CA ILE A 147 -2.19 -7.60 21.11
C ILE A 147 -1.32 -6.75 22.03
N LYS A 148 -0.06 -6.55 21.66
CA LYS A 148 0.87 -5.71 22.42
C LYS A 148 0.32 -4.28 22.55
N GLU A 149 0.45 -3.71 23.75
CA GLU A 149 0.03 -2.34 24.04
C GLU A 149 0.63 -1.32 23.06
N THR A 150 1.91 -1.47 22.71
CA THR A 150 2.59 -0.59 21.74
C THR A 150 1.98 -0.65 20.34
N SER A 151 1.43 -1.79 19.95
CA SER A 151 0.74 -1.96 18.66
C SER A 151 -0.67 -1.36 18.69
N LEU A 152 -1.40 -1.57 19.80
CA LEU A 152 -2.71 -0.95 20.01
C LEU A 152 -2.62 0.58 20.07
N ALA A 153 -1.59 1.12 20.72
CA ALA A 153 -1.34 2.56 20.76
C ALA A 153 -1.13 3.18 19.37
N GLY A 154 -0.63 2.42 18.39
CA GLY A 154 -0.44 2.89 17.03
C GLY A 154 -1.74 3.04 16.21
N VAL A 155 -2.86 2.53 16.74
CA VAL A 155 -4.17 2.51 16.06
C VAL A 155 -5.30 3.06 16.94
N THR A 156 -4.97 3.56 18.14
CA THR A 156 -5.92 4.11 19.11
C THR A 156 -5.61 5.57 19.36
N ASP A 157 -6.62 6.43 19.39
CA ASP A 157 -6.44 7.83 19.75
C ASP A 157 -6.41 8.06 21.27
N ALA A 158 -6.21 9.31 21.68
CA ALA A 158 -6.13 9.68 23.10
C ALA A 158 -7.47 9.51 23.85
N ASP A 159 -8.60 9.46 23.13
CA ASP A 159 -9.94 9.31 23.68
C ASP A 159 -10.37 7.83 23.77
N GLY A 160 -9.52 6.91 23.31
CA GLY A 160 -9.74 5.46 23.35
C GLY A 160 -10.51 4.91 22.15
N ALA A 161 -10.72 5.70 21.09
CA ALA A 161 -11.25 5.20 19.84
C ALA A 161 -10.17 4.42 19.09
N PHE A 162 -10.51 3.21 18.62
CA PHE A 162 -9.58 2.34 17.89
C PHE A 162 -10.00 2.26 16.42
N TYR A 163 -9.05 2.47 15.51
CA TYR A 163 -9.32 2.69 14.08
C TYR A 163 -8.75 1.62 13.16
N GLY A 164 -8.03 0.64 13.70
CA GLY A 164 -7.47 -0.45 12.90
C GLY A 164 -7.04 -1.63 13.76
N TYR A 165 -7.05 -2.82 13.18
CA TYR A 165 -6.65 -4.05 13.88
C TYR A 165 -5.17 -4.36 13.57
N PRO A 166 -4.26 -4.37 14.56
CA PRO A 166 -2.86 -4.70 14.32
C PRO A 166 -2.70 -6.18 13.94
N THR A 167 -2.34 -6.45 12.68
CA THR A 167 -2.13 -7.82 12.16
C THR A 167 -0.68 -8.27 12.25
N SER A 168 0.26 -7.34 12.32
CA SER A 168 1.69 -7.63 12.43
C SER A 168 2.42 -6.55 13.21
N GLY A 169 3.61 -6.89 13.70
CA GLY A 169 4.55 -5.94 14.27
C GLY A 169 5.94 -6.21 13.71
N SER A 170 6.69 -5.15 13.42
CA SER A 170 8.08 -5.23 13.00
C SER A 170 9.00 -4.65 14.07
N CYS A 171 10.23 -5.14 14.12
CA CYS A 171 11.31 -4.50 14.86
C CYS A 171 12.48 -4.27 13.91
N TRP A 172 13.23 -3.20 14.16
CA TRP A 172 14.46 -2.93 13.44
C TRP A 172 15.60 -3.70 14.08
N MET A 173 16.39 -4.39 13.25
CA MET A 173 17.55 -5.16 13.69
C MET A 173 18.71 -4.88 12.75
N LEU A 174 19.93 -4.89 13.29
CA LEU A 174 21.14 -4.90 12.48
C LEU A 174 21.41 -6.34 12.02
N PHE A 175 21.38 -6.55 10.70
CA PHE A 175 21.84 -7.78 10.08
C PHE A 175 23.27 -7.59 9.58
N TYR A 176 24.13 -8.58 9.82
CA TYR A 176 25.53 -8.52 9.42
C TYR A 176 26.04 -9.90 8.96
N ASN A 177 27.06 -9.91 8.10
CA ASN A 177 27.72 -11.12 7.63
C ASN A 177 28.85 -11.52 8.59
N LYS A 178 28.66 -12.60 9.36
CA LYS A 178 29.65 -13.08 10.34
C LYS A 178 31.00 -13.45 9.72
N GLU A 179 31.01 -14.02 8.52
CA GLU A 179 32.25 -14.44 7.85
C GLU A 179 33.15 -13.24 7.54
N LEU A 180 32.56 -12.07 7.23
CA LEU A 180 33.31 -10.84 7.00
C LEU A 180 33.97 -10.31 8.28
N PHE A 181 33.27 -10.43 9.41
CA PHE A 181 33.79 -10.04 10.72
C PHE A 181 34.94 -10.96 11.14
N ASP A 182 34.74 -12.27 11.01
CA ASP A 182 35.76 -13.27 11.33
C ASP A 182 37.02 -13.10 10.46
N ALA A 183 36.85 -12.88 9.16
CA ALA A 183 37.95 -12.68 8.22
C ALA A 183 38.80 -11.43 8.54
N LYS A 184 38.18 -10.39 9.11
CA LYS A 184 38.85 -9.14 9.51
C LYS A 184 39.30 -9.14 10.98
N GLY A 185 38.92 -10.15 11.76
CA GLY A 185 39.19 -10.20 13.19
C GLY A 185 38.46 -9.10 13.98
N ILE A 186 37.26 -8.71 13.54
CA ILE A 186 36.43 -7.68 14.18
C ILE A 186 35.37 -8.37 15.05
N ASP A 187 35.19 -7.89 16.27
CA ASP A 187 34.15 -8.40 17.18
C ASP A 187 32.74 -8.13 16.64
N TYR A 188 31.82 -9.05 16.93
CA TYR A 188 30.43 -8.91 16.48
C TYR A 188 29.74 -7.73 17.15
N PRO A 189 28.91 -6.98 16.39
CA PRO A 189 28.27 -5.79 16.92
C PRO A 189 27.16 -6.18 17.89
N GLU A 190 27.15 -5.56 19.07
CA GLU A 190 26.06 -5.66 20.03
C GLU A 190 25.26 -4.36 20.07
N ASN A 191 25.15 -3.71 21.24
CA ASN A 191 24.40 -2.47 21.44
C ASN A 191 25.18 -1.26 20.94
N LEU A 192 25.28 -1.12 19.61
CA LEU A 192 25.97 0.01 18.98
C LEU A 192 25.15 1.31 19.13
N THR A 193 25.85 2.38 19.47
CA THR A 193 25.40 3.74 19.16
C THR A 193 25.52 4.02 17.67
N TRP A 194 24.82 5.05 17.17
CA TRP A 194 24.94 5.45 15.76
C TRP A 194 26.36 5.86 15.36
N ASN A 195 27.15 6.43 16.28
CA ASN A 195 28.55 6.77 15.99
C ASN A 195 29.42 5.52 15.86
N GLU A 196 29.24 4.55 16.77
CA GLU A 196 29.96 3.27 16.68
C GLU A 196 29.55 2.49 15.42
N TYR A 197 28.29 2.53 15.03
CA TYR A 197 27.84 1.99 13.74
C TYR A 197 28.53 2.69 12.56
N LEU A 198 28.60 4.03 12.56
CA LEU A 198 29.27 4.79 11.49
C LEU A 198 30.77 4.46 11.40
N ASP A 199 31.44 4.22 12.52
CA ASP A 199 32.85 3.85 12.52
C ASP A 199 33.05 2.40 12.06
N LEU A 200 32.18 1.48 12.50
CA LEU A 200 32.17 0.10 12.04
C LEU A 200 31.97 -0.02 10.52
N ILE A 201 31.00 0.70 9.95
CA ILE A 201 30.76 0.62 8.49
C ILE A 201 31.91 1.23 7.68
N LYS A 202 32.68 2.18 8.23
CA LYS A 202 33.89 2.70 7.57
C LYS A 202 34.99 1.65 7.58
N GLU A 203 35.19 0.97 8.70
CA GLU A 203 36.19 -0.11 8.85
C GLU A 203 35.88 -1.31 7.93
N LEU A 204 34.60 -1.64 7.77
CA LEU A 204 34.15 -2.72 6.89
C LEU A 204 34.11 -2.34 5.41
N THR A 205 34.15 -1.04 5.06
CA THR A 205 34.18 -0.59 3.67
C THR A 205 35.57 -0.78 3.07
N GLY A 206 35.67 -1.38 1.89
CA GLY A 206 36.96 -1.64 1.25
C GLY A 206 36.85 -2.22 -0.14
N GLU A 207 37.99 -2.70 -0.64
CA GLU A 207 38.11 -3.37 -1.93
C GLU A 207 38.90 -4.67 -1.74
N GLU A 208 38.37 -5.78 -2.24
CA GLU A 208 39.03 -7.08 -2.20
C GLU A 208 38.92 -7.73 -3.59
N GLY A 209 40.07 -8.17 -4.14
CA GLY A 209 40.10 -8.77 -5.48
C GLY A 209 39.60 -7.87 -6.62
N GLY A 210 39.70 -6.55 -6.48
CA GLY A 210 39.18 -5.57 -7.44
C GLY A 210 37.67 -5.30 -7.33
N THR A 211 36.98 -5.91 -6.35
CA THR A 211 35.56 -5.68 -6.08
C THR A 211 35.43 -4.76 -4.87
N LYS A 212 34.68 -3.67 -5.01
CA LYS A 212 34.38 -2.74 -3.91
C LYS A 212 33.18 -3.23 -3.11
N TYR A 213 33.31 -3.22 -1.79
CA TYR A 213 32.24 -3.56 -0.85
C TYR A 213 31.99 -2.39 0.11
N TRP A 214 30.73 -2.20 0.49
CA TRP A 214 30.31 -1.17 1.45
C TRP A 214 29.99 -1.82 2.78
N GLY A 215 30.53 -1.26 3.87
CA GLY A 215 30.43 -1.84 5.20
C GLY A 215 29.05 -1.75 5.87
N GLY A 216 28.11 -1.01 5.27
CA GLY A 216 26.75 -0.90 5.78
C GLY A 216 25.75 -0.49 4.72
N LEU A 217 24.50 -0.91 4.92
CA LEU A 217 23.34 -0.55 4.13
C LEU A 217 22.27 0.03 5.06
N MET A 218 21.93 1.30 4.86
CA MET A 218 20.77 1.92 5.47
C MET A 218 19.69 2.04 4.38
N PRO A 219 18.61 1.25 4.44
CA PRO A 219 17.60 1.31 3.41
C PRO A 219 16.89 2.68 3.42
N ILE A 220 16.57 3.20 2.23
CA ILE A 220 16.01 4.55 2.04
C ILE A 220 14.63 4.78 2.67
N TRP A 221 13.96 3.73 3.15
CA TRP A 221 12.69 3.80 3.89
C TRP A 221 12.86 3.87 5.41
N THR A 222 14.09 3.76 5.94
CA THR A 222 14.43 4.01 7.36
C THR A 222 14.93 5.41 7.76
N PRO A 223 15.38 6.32 6.86
CA PRO A 223 16.14 7.49 7.27
C PRO A 223 15.30 8.51 8.02
N THR A 224 13.98 8.58 7.81
CA THR A 224 13.10 9.51 8.53
C THR A 224 13.06 9.26 10.03
N TRP A 225 13.27 8.02 10.49
CA TRP A 225 13.17 7.67 11.90
C TRP A 225 14.51 7.73 12.64
N ALA A 226 15.60 7.33 11.98
CA ALA A 226 16.95 7.58 12.50
C ALA A 226 17.20 9.08 12.61
N LEU A 227 16.92 9.85 11.55
CA LEU A 227 17.11 11.30 11.53
C LEU A 227 16.17 12.06 12.48
N SER A 228 14.98 11.53 12.81
CA SER A 228 14.06 12.17 13.77
C SER A 228 14.48 11.98 15.23
N GLN A 229 15.03 10.81 15.61
CA GLN A 229 15.69 10.65 16.91
C GLN A 229 16.94 11.54 17.01
N GLN A 230 17.52 11.85 15.85
CA GLN A 230 18.66 12.73 15.68
C GLN A 230 18.29 14.23 15.58
N ALA A 231 17.01 14.58 15.43
CA ALA A 231 16.59 15.97 15.19
C ALA A 231 16.81 16.93 16.38
N ASN A 232 17.24 16.43 17.55
CA ASN A 232 17.64 17.27 18.68
C ASN A 232 19.14 17.63 18.72
N THR A 233 19.97 17.17 17.79
CA THR A 233 21.43 17.41 17.88
C THR A 233 22.17 17.77 16.59
N TRP A 234 21.59 17.60 15.39
CA TRP A 234 22.42 17.68 14.16
C TRP A 234 21.93 18.60 13.02
N MET A 235 20.73 19.20 13.08
CA MET A 235 20.29 20.16 12.03
C MET A 235 20.58 21.64 12.36
N THR A 236 21.66 21.93 13.09
CA THR A 236 22.21 23.31 13.17
C THR A 236 23.74 23.29 13.08
N LYS A 237 24.25 23.06 11.86
CA LYS A 237 25.53 23.52 11.26
C LYS A 237 25.92 22.51 10.17
N ALA A 238 26.23 22.88 8.93
CA ALA A 238 26.53 24.18 8.32
C ALA A 238 25.88 24.27 6.93
#